data_AF-A0A7J6H613-F1
#
_entry.id   AF-A0A7J6H613-F1
#
_cell.length_a   1.000
_cell.length_b   1.000
_cell.length_c   1.000
_cell.angle_alpha   90.00
_cell.angle_beta   90.00
_cell.angle_gamma   90.00
#
_symmetry.space_group_name_H-M   'P 1'
#
loop_
_entity.id
_entity.type
_entity.pdbx_description
1 polymer ?
#
loop_
_entity_poly.entity_id
_entity_poly.type
_entity_poly.pdbx_seq_one_letter_code
_entity_poly.pdbx_strand_id
1 'polypeptide(L)'
;MICFIDIYDSLNSIKGYRYELWCLARAAGIRYCVLFCDVEKTLCRKWNEERREKGQPSYDDKIFDDLSSRFETPDRRNCWDSPLFELCPHKDGVDKSSTAIIKVVLHLTKKIDSKTRDVKVLQPTIATQTGKFSEANSLYELDRATQEVTSALVEAQSQALGGPLNGVSLGQGLPVVNISRPVGLLEFRRLRRTFIKLTGQTSLSGPPPPSDADSAKRMFVDYLNRELGSNRREQEKYKLKNDDVL
;
A
#
# COMPACT_ATOMS: atom_id res chain seq x y z
N MET A 1 18.62 11.47 2.94
CA MET A 1 17.72 10.38 3.39
C MET A 1 18.59 9.20 3.76
N ILE A 2 18.63 8.85 5.05
CA ILE A 2 19.42 7.70 5.53
C ILE A 2 18.59 6.45 5.28
N CYS A 3 19.18 5.43 4.65
CA CYS A 3 18.54 4.14 4.40
C CYS A 3 19.12 3.14 5.40
N PHE A 4 18.28 2.53 6.24
CA PHE A 4 18.66 1.43 7.12
C PHE A 4 18.32 0.09 6.44
N ILE A 5 19.16 -0.91 6.66
CA ILE A 5 18.96 -2.28 6.18
C ILE A 5 19.05 -3.19 7.40
N ASP A 6 17.99 -3.95 7.63
CA ASP A 6 17.92 -4.94 8.71
C ASP A 6 18.22 -6.34 8.14
N ILE A 7 19.10 -7.07 8.81
CA ILE A 7 19.49 -8.44 8.43
C ILE A 7 19.00 -9.40 9.51
N TYR A 8 18.18 -10.36 9.11
CA TYR A 8 17.68 -11.42 9.98
C TYR A 8 18.56 -12.67 9.84
N ASP A 9 19.67 -12.69 10.58
CA ASP A 9 20.63 -13.80 10.60
C ASP A 9 20.16 -14.93 11.54
N SER A 10 19.36 -15.84 10.98
CA SER A 10 18.85 -17.03 11.65
C SER A 10 18.74 -18.17 10.64
N LEU A 11 18.51 -19.41 11.11
CA LEU A 11 18.33 -20.57 10.21
C LEU A 11 17.21 -20.37 9.19
N ASN A 12 16.12 -19.69 9.58
CA ASN A 12 14.96 -19.40 8.71
C ASN A 12 14.49 -20.62 7.90
N SER A 13 14.61 -21.81 8.49
CA SER A 13 14.63 -23.10 7.79
C SER A 13 13.26 -23.61 7.36
N ILE A 14 12.19 -23.09 7.97
CA ILE A 14 10.81 -23.53 7.73
C ILE A 14 10.05 -22.41 7.01
N LYS A 15 9.23 -22.77 6.02
CA LYS A 15 8.42 -21.83 5.23
C LYS A 15 7.50 -20.95 6.10
N GLY A 16 6.92 -21.52 7.15
CA GLY A 16 6.04 -20.78 8.06
C GLY A 16 6.74 -19.57 8.70
N TYR A 17 8.00 -19.72 9.09
CA TYR A 17 8.78 -18.63 9.67
C TYR A 17 9.11 -17.54 8.63
N ARG A 18 9.49 -17.93 7.41
CA ARG A 18 9.74 -16.97 6.32
C ARG A 18 8.47 -16.20 5.94
N TYR A 19 7.32 -16.88 5.94
CA TYR A 19 6.01 -16.26 5.72
C TYR A 19 5.68 -15.23 6.81
N GLU A 20 5.98 -15.51 8.08
CA GLU A 20 5.77 -14.57 9.19
C GLU A 20 6.63 -13.31 9.03
N LEU A 21 7.93 -13.47 8.74
CA LEU A 21 8.82 -12.34 8.44
C LEU A 21 8.33 -11.51 7.26
N TRP A 22 7.84 -12.18 6.20
CA TRP A 22 7.24 -11.49 5.05
C TRP A 22 5.97 -10.72 5.45
N CYS A 23 5.12 -11.28 6.32
CA CYS A 23 3.94 -10.59 6.84
C CYS A 23 4.33 -9.33 7.63
N LEU A 24 5.36 -9.41 8.48
CA LEU A 24 5.88 -8.26 9.23
C LEU A 24 6.42 -7.18 8.29
N ALA A 25 7.24 -7.56 7.31
CA ALA A 25 7.77 -6.64 6.32
C ALA A 25 6.65 -5.99 5.48
N ARG A 26 5.62 -6.77 5.15
CA ARG A 26 4.44 -6.29 4.44
C ARG A 26 3.61 -5.33 5.27
N ALA A 27 3.41 -5.60 6.57
CA ALA A 27 2.70 -4.72 7.48
C ALA A 27 3.44 -3.41 7.72
N ALA A 28 4.77 -3.45 7.78
CA ALA A 28 5.63 -2.28 7.94
C ALA A 28 5.76 -1.45 6.64
N GLY A 29 5.28 -1.95 5.50
CA GLY A 29 5.39 -1.23 4.23
C GLY A 29 6.84 -1.10 3.75
N ILE A 30 7.69 -2.10 4.03
CA ILE A 30 9.12 -2.07 3.68
C ILE A 30 9.44 -2.98 2.49
N ARG A 31 10.65 -2.83 1.96
CA ARG A 31 11.21 -3.79 0.99
C ARG A 31 11.66 -5.05 1.71
N TYR A 32 11.52 -6.17 1.01
CA TYR A 32 11.85 -7.48 1.52
C TYR A 32 12.50 -8.29 0.40
N CYS A 33 13.46 -9.13 0.75
CA CYS A 33 14.02 -10.13 -0.14
C CYS A 33 14.57 -11.30 0.67
N VAL A 34 14.68 -12.47 0.04
CA VAL A 34 15.35 -13.63 0.63
C VAL A 34 16.71 -13.81 -0.03
N LEU A 35 17.76 -13.96 0.78
CA LEU A 35 19.06 -14.44 0.35
C LEU A 35 19.21 -15.89 0.83
N PHE A 36 19.33 -16.83 -0.10
CA PHE A 36 19.49 -18.24 0.17
C PHE A 36 20.92 -18.69 -0.11
N CYS A 37 21.57 -19.25 0.89
CA CYS A 37 22.87 -19.89 0.75
C CYS A 37 22.69 -21.35 0.34
N ASP A 38 22.80 -21.64 -0.95
CA ASP A 38 22.63 -22.96 -1.52
C ASP A 38 23.90 -23.80 -1.32
N VAL A 39 23.82 -24.73 -0.37
CA VAL A 39 24.92 -25.61 0.02
C VAL A 39 24.37 -27.02 0.27
N GLU A 40 25.01 -28.02 -0.31
CA GLU A 40 24.63 -29.41 -0.14
C GLU A 40 24.80 -29.87 1.32
N LYS A 41 23.89 -30.73 1.80
CA LYS A 41 23.90 -31.30 3.16
C LYS A 41 25.24 -31.95 3.52
N THR A 42 25.87 -32.66 2.58
CA THR A 42 27.16 -33.34 2.79
C THR A 42 28.27 -32.33 3.13
N LEU A 43 28.30 -31.20 2.44
CA LEU A 43 29.27 -30.15 2.68
C LEU A 43 28.98 -29.39 3.98
N CYS A 44 27.71 -29.11 4.28
CA CYS A 44 27.31 -28.53 5.55
C CYS A 44 27.76 -29.39 6.75
N ARG A 45 27.68 -30.72 6.62
CA ARG A 45 28.16 -31.66 7.64
C ARG A 45 29.68 -31.55 7.82
N LYS A 46 30.43 -31.56 6.72
CA LYS A 46 31.88 -31.39 6.76
C LYS A 46 32.29 -30.08 7.44
N TRP A 47 31.63 -28.97 7.12
CA TRP A 47 31.90 -27.68 7.78
C TRP A 47 31.56 -27.69 9.27
N ASN A 48 30.53 -28.43 9.69
CA ASN A 48 30.19 -28.59 11.10
C ASN A 48 31.25 -29.41 11.87
N GLU A 49 31.78 -30.47 11.25
CA GLU A 49 32.89 -31.27 11.78
C GLU A 49 34.18 -30.44 11.90
N GLU A 50 34.55 -29.70 10.84
CA GLU A 50 35.72 -28.81 10.87
C GLU A 50 35.63 -27.73 11.96
N ARG A 51 34.42 -27.21 12.24
CA ARG A 51 34.20 -26.27 13.36
C ARG A 51 34.41 -26.95 14.71
N ARG A 52 33.94 -28.19 14.86
CA ARG A 52 34.11 -29.00 16.07
C ARG A 52 35.59 -29.26 16.35
N GLU A 53 36.36 -29.64 15.33
CA GLU A 53 37.82 -29.84 15.43
C GLU A 53 38.56 -28.56 15.84
N LYS A 54 38.09 -27.40 15.38
CA LYS A 54 38.64 -26.08 15.75
C LYS A 54 38.18 -25.57 17.11
N GLY A 55 37.37 -26.33 17.85
CA GLY A 55 36.80 -25.92 19.15
C GLY A 55 35.78 -24.79 19.04
N GLN A 56 35.17 -24.59 17.87
CA GLN A 56 34.14 -23.58 17.64
C GLN A 56 32.73 -24.14 17.94
N PRO A 57 31.73 -23.27 18.15
CA PRO A 57 30.33 -23.70 18.25
C PRO A 57 29.94 -24.55 17.04
N SER A 58 29.49 -25.77 17.31
CA SER A 58 29.06 -26.75 16.32
C SER A 58 27.84 -27.51 16.85
N TYR A 59 27.08 -28.10 15.95
CA TYR A 59 25.95 -28.95 16.30
C TYR A 59 26.40 -30.38 16.53
N ASP A 60 25.78 -31.09 17.46
CA ASP A 60 25.90 -32.54 17.55
C ASP A 60 25.27 -33.21 16.31
N ASP A 61 25.74 -34.41 15.96
CA ASP A 61 25.32 -35.09 14.72
C ASP A 61 23.82 -35.33 14.68
N LYS A 62 23.21 -35.70 15.82
CA LYS A 62 21.76 -35.89 15.95
C LYS A 62 20.98 -34.60 15.68
N ILE A 63 21.49 -33.47 16.19
CA ILE A 63 20.85 -32.15 16.04
C ILE A 63 20.99 -31.69 14.59
N PHE A 64 22.18 -31.86 14.00
CA PHE A 64 22.42 -31.54 12.60
C PHE A 64 21.49 -32.32 11.66
N ASP A 65 21.31 -33.63 11.92
CA ASP A 65 20.40 -34.44 11.12
C ASP A 65 18.94 -34.03 11.27
N ASP A 66 18.46 -33.73 12.49
CA ASP A 66 17.11 -33.20 12.70
C ASP A 66 16.92 -31.89 11.93
N LEU A 67 17.80 -30.90 12.13
CA LEU A 67 17.71 -29.59 11.50
C LEU A 67 17.73 -29.68 9.96
N SER A 68 18.66 -30.46 9.41
CA SER A 68 18.79 -30.62 7.96
C SER A 68 17.62 -31.38 7.34
N SER A 69 17.02 -32.34 8.06
CA SER A 69 15.85 -33.09 7.57
C SER A 69 14.58 -32.23 7.50
N ARG A 70 14.47 -31.24 8.38
CA ARG A 70 13.33 -30.32 8.47
C ARG A 70 13.49 -29.06 7.62
N PHE A 71 14.63 -28.92 6.94
CA PHE A 71 14.91 -27.75 6.13
C PHE A 71 14.02 -27.74 4.87
N GLU A 72 13.32 -26.62 4.66
CA GLU A 72 12.47 -26.39 3.50
C GLU A 72 13.11 -25.32 2.60
N THR A 73 13.65 -25.75 1.46
CA THR A 73 14.28 -24.85 0.49
C THR A 73 13.32 -23.73 0.04
N PRO A 74 13.75 -22.46 0.04
CA PRO A 74 12.92 -21.35 -0.45
C PRO A 74 12.60 -21.50 -1.94
N ASP A 75 11.35 -21.18 -2.32
CA ASP A 75 10.86 -21.32 -3.70
C ASP A 75 10.40 -19.96 -4.25
N ARG A 76 11.03 -19.52 -5.35
CA ARG A 76 10.75 -18.27 -6.06
C ARG A 76 9.29 -18.08 -6.45
N ARG A 77 8.53 -19.17 -6.58
CA ARG A 77 7.08 -19.14 -6.91
C ARG A 77 6.24 -18.65 -5.74
N ASN A 78 6.74 -18.77 -4.52
CA ASN A 78 6.07 -18.24 -3.33
C ASN A 78 6.27 -16.73 -3.24
N CYS A 79 5.18 -16.00 -2.99
CA CYS A 79 5.25 -14.55 -2.85
C CYS A 79 6.09 -14.08 -1.64
N TRP A 80 6.19 -14.91 -0.60
CA TRP A 80 7.00 -14.63 0.60
C TRP A 80 8.46 -15.04 0.47
N ASP A 81 8.85 -15.82 -0.53
CA ASP A 81 10.26 -16.11 -0.80
C ASP A 81 10.80 -15.22 -1.94
N SER A 82 9.93 -14.46 -2.60
CA SER A 82 10.27 -13.58 -3.73
C SER A 82 10.39 -12.11 -3.30
N PRO A 83 11.42 -11.38 -3.77
CA PRO A 83 12.51 -11.83 -4.65
C PRO A 83 13.56 -12.66 -3.91
N LEU A 84 13.95 -13.78 -4.53
CA LEU A 84 14.98 -14.69 -4.02
C LEU A 84 16.31 -14.41 -4.71
N PHE A 85 17.38 -14.35 -3.94
CA PHE A 85 18.76 -14.31 -4.42
C PHE A 85 19.47 -15.54 -3.89
N GLU A 86 20.25 -16.20 -4.74
CA GLU A 86 20.97 -17.43 -4.39
C GLU A 86 22.46 -17.14 -4.35
N LEU A 87 23.12 -17.63 -3.31
CA LEU A 87 24.56 -17.59 -3.11
C LEU A 87 25.05 -19.03 -2.97
N CYS A 88 26.14 -19.39 -3.65
CA CYS A 88 26.76 -20.71 -3.56
C CYS A 88 28.15 -20.60 -2.91
N PRO A 89 28.26 -20.44 -1.57
CA PRO A 89 29.54 -20.21 -0.88
C PRO A 89 30.65 -21.20 -1.22
N HIS A 90 30.29 -22.44 -1.56
CA HIS A 90 31.23 -23.51 -1.87
C HIS A 90 31.84 -23.45 -3.28
N LYS A 91 31.15 -22.84 -4.24
CA LYS A 91 31.61 -22.69 -5.64
C LYS A 91 32.23 -21.33 -5.86
N ASP A 92 31.53 -20.30 -5.42
CA ASP A 92 31.83 -18.91 -5.77
C ASP A 92 32.60 -18.18 -4.66
N GLY A 93 32.74 -18.82 -3.49
CA GLY A 93 33.21 -18.15 -2.28
C GLY A 93 32.16 -17.18 -1.72
N VAL A 94 32.54 -16.47 -0.65
CA VAL A 94 31.74 -15.37 -0.10
C VAL A 94 32.66 -14.16 0.04
N ASP A 95 32.47 -13.19 -0.82
CA ASP A 95 33.20 -11.93 -0.82
C ASP A 95 32.26 -10.74 -0.96
N LYS A 96 32.77 -9.53 -0.73
CA LYS A 96 31.96 -8.30 -0.88
C LYS A 96 31.54 -8.06 -2.34
N SER A 97 32.23 -8.69 -3.29
CA SER A 97 31.97 -8.64 -4.73
C SER A 97 30.95 -9.68 -5.22
N SER A 98 30.39 -10.49 -4.32
CA SER A 98 29.52 -11.59 -4.71
C SER A 98 28.28 -11.05 -5.40
N THR A 99 28.01 -11.55 -6.61
CA THR A 99 26.98 -10.98 -7.47
C THR A 99 25.59 -10.99 -6.83
N ALA A 100 25.28 -12.02 -6.02
CA ALA A 100 24.05 -12.10 -5.25
C ALA A 100 23.92 -10.97 -4.22
N ILE A 101 24.99 -10.70 -3.47
CA ILE A 101 25.03 -9.62 -2.46
C ILE A 101 24.86 -8.27 -3.13
N ILE A 102 25.58 -8.02 -4.23
CA ILE A 102 25.43 -6.77 -5.01
C ILE A 102 23.99 -6.60 -5.49
N LYS A 103 23.36 -7.66 -6.02
CA LYS A 103 21.96 -7.63 -6.47
C LYS A 103 20.99 -7.36 -5.33
N VAL A 104 21.19 -7.96 -4.14
CA VAL A 104 20.41 -7.69 -2.93
C VAL A 104 20.52 -6.22 -2.52
N VAL A 105 21.74 -5.71 -2.39
CA VAL A 105 21.98 -4.31 -2.00
C VAL A 105 21.36 -3.36 -3.02
N LEU A 106 21.54 -3.62 -4.31
CA LEU A 106 20.92 -2.82 -5.37
C LEU A 106 19.40 -2.83 -5.26
N HIS A 107 18.78 -3.99 -5.04
CA HIS A 107 17.33 -4.12 -4.86
C HIS A 107 16.83 -3.30 -3.64
N LEU A 108 17.53 -3.44 -2.51
CA LEU A 108 17.18 -2.79 -1.24
C LEU A 108 17.53 -1.30 -1.18
N THR A 109 18.36 -0.78 -2.08
CA THR A 109 18.78 0.63 -2.09
C THR A 109 18.30 1.41 -3.32
N LYS A 110 17.78 0.73 -4.35
CA LYS A 110 17.26 1.37 -5.58
C LYS A 110 16.29 2.50 -5.23
N LYS A 111 16.51 3.68 -5.81
CA LYS A 111 15.61 4.83 -5.65
C LYS A 111 14.27 4.50 -6.33
N ILE A 112 13.18 4.87 -5.66
CA ILE A 112 11.82 4.71 -6.18
C ILE A 112 11.59 5.87 -7.15
N ASP A 113 11.79 5.63 -8.43
CA ASP A 113 11.33 6.57 -9.45
C ASP A 113 9.85 6.30 -9.72
N SER A 114 9.02 7.36 -9.67
CA SER A 114 7.56 7.30 -9.88
C SER A 114 7.13 6.67 -11.21
N LYS A 115 8.08 6.45 -12.12
CA LYS A 115 7.89 5.82 -13.44
C LYS A 115 8.12 4.30 -13.44
N THR A 116 8.89 3.75 -12.50
CA THR A 116 9.21 2.31 -12.48
C THR A 116 8.41 1.61 -11.37
N ARG A 117 7.37 0.87 -11.77
CA ARG A 117 6.58 -0.01 -10.89
C ARG A 117 7.35 -1.25 -10.38
N ASP A 118 8.64 -1.35 -10.69
CA ASP A 118 9.42 -2.58 -10.54
C ASP A 118 9.88 -2.85 -9.10
N VAL A 119 10.04 -1.80 -8.29
CA VAL A 119 10.42 -1.97 -6.89
C VAL A 119 9.15 -1.97 -6.03
N LYS A 120 8.53 -3.15 -5.92
CA LYS A 120 7.34 -3.34 -5.08
C LYS A 120 7.74 -3.25 -3.62
N VAL A 121 7.64 -2.05 -3.06
CA VAL A 121 7.44 -1.89 -1.62
C VAL A 121 6.21 -2.73 -1.26
N LEU A 122 6.36 -3.65 -0.30
CA LEU A 122 5.25 -4.51 0.10
C LEU A 122 4.13 -3.63 0.64
N GLN A 123 2.92 -3.78 0.12
CA GLN A 123 1.76 -3.00 0.57
C GLN A 123 0.96 -3.83 1.59
N PRO A 124 0.66 -3.28 2.78
CA PRO A 124 -0.16 -3.98 3.76
C PRO A 124 -1.53 -4.35 3.19
N THR A 125 -1.99 -5.59 3.38
CA THR A 125 -3.38 -5.96 3.01
C THR A 125 -4.37 -5.20 3.88
N ILE A 126 -5.47 -4.73 3.30
CA ILE A 126 -6.57 -4.06 4.01
C ILE A 126 -7.07 -4.88 5.22
N ALA A 127 -7.06 -6.22 5.12
CA ALA A 127 -7.49 -7.12 6.20
C ALA A 127 -6.51 -7.23 7.38
N THR A 128 -5.22 -6.93 7.16
CA THR A 128 -4.16 -7.00 8.20
C THR A 128 -3.75 -5.63 8.71
N GLN A 129 -4.26 -4.55 8.10
CA GLN A 129 -4.15 -3.24 8.69
C GLN A 129 -5.11 -3.21 9.87
N THR A 130 -4.55 -3.27 11.08
CA THR A 130 -5.23 -2.73 12.26
C THR A 130 -5.53 -1.30 11.92
N GLY A 131 -6.77 -1.02 11.48
CA GLY A 131 -7.23 0.34 11.32
C GLY A 131 -6.90 1.03 12.63
N LYS A 132 -6.07 2.09 12.58
CA LYS A 132 -6.07 3.07 13.66
C LYS A 132 -7.55 3.37 13.83
N PHE A 133 -8.13 2.97 14.97
CA PHE A 133 -9.49 3.34 15.28
C PHE A 133 -9.49 4.86 15.18
N SER A 134 -10.03 5.36 14.07
CA SER A 134 -10.40 6.75 13.93
C SER A 134 -11.28 6.97 15.14
N GLU A 135 -10.88 7.87 16.06
CA GLU A 135 -11.60 8.10 17.31
C GLU A 135 -13.09 8.08 17.03
N ALA A 136 -13.90 7.39 17.84
CA ALA A 136 -15.32 7.14 17.54
C ALA A 136 -16.11 8.39 17.11
N ASN A 137 -15.62 9.59 17.47
CA ASN A 137 -16.12 10.88 16.99
C ASN A 137 -15.91 11.16 15.49
N SER A 138 -14.77 10.82 14.91
CA SER A 138 -14.40 11.23 13.54
C SER A 138 -15.34 10.74 12.44
N LEU A 139 -15.83 9.50 12.53
CA LEU A 139 -16.81 8.95 11.57
C LEU A 139 -18.18 9.61 11.72
N TYR A 140 -18.58 9.90 12.96
CA TYR A 140 -19.82 10.61 13.25
C TYR A 140 -19.76 12.05 12.73
N GLU A 141 -18.65 12.76 12.96
CA GLU A 141 -18.43 14.12 12.47
C GLU A 141 -18.38 14.16 10.94
N LEU A 142 -17.79 13.16 10.28
CA LEU A 142 -17.79 13.04 8.83
C LEU A 142 -19.20 12.79 8.27
N ASP A 143 -19.96 11.90 8.89
CA ASP A 143 -21.34 11.62 8.48
C ASP A 143 -22.21 12.88 8.64
N ARG A 144 -22.09 13.57 9.77
CA ARG A 144 -22.78 14.84 10.06
C ARG A 144 -22.41 15.94 9.07
N ALA A 145 -21.11 16.17 8.84
CA ALA A 145 -20.60 17.18 7.91
C ALA A 145 -21.10 16.97 6.48
N THR A 146 -21.09 15.73 5.98
CA THR A 146 -21.59 15.39 4.64
C THR A 146 -23.11 15.53 4.53
N GLN A 147 -23.85 15.28 5.61
CA GLN A 147 -25.29 15.50 5.67
C GLN A 147 -25.63 17.00 5.60
N GLU A 148 -24.92 17.85 6.35
CA GLU A 148 -25.11 19.30 6.35
C GLU A 148 -24.93 19.89 4.95
N VAL A 149 -23.84 19.50 4.25
CA VAL A 149 -23.59 19.92 2.86
C VAL A 149 -24.70 19.45 1.91
N THR A 150 -25.15 18.20 2.06
CA THR A 150 -26.20 17.64 1.20
C THR A 150 -27.52 18.38 1.40
N SER A 151 -27.91 18.66 2.66
CA SER A 151 -29.14 19.40 2.97
C SER A 151 -29.11 20.81 2.38
N ALA A 152 -27.99 21.53 2.52
CA ALA A 152 -27.84 22.88 1.99
C ALA A 152 -27.89 22.93 0.45
N LEU A 153 -27.33 21.93 -0.24
CA LEU A 153 -27.43 21.83 -1.71
C LEU A 153 -28.84 21.54 -2.19
N VAL A 154 -29.57 20.68 -1.47
CA VAL A 154 -30.98 20.37 -1.78
C VAL A 154 -31.86 21.59 -1.58
N GLU A 155 -31.65 22.33 -0.50
CA GLU A 155 -32.36 23.58 -0.24
C GLU A 155 -32.08 24.61 -1.34
N ALA A 156 -30.81 24.81 -1.70
CA ALA A 156 -30.44 25.68 -2.82
C ALA A 156 -31.12 25.26 -4.14
N GLN A 157 -31.17 23.95 -4.43
CA GLN A 157 -31.84 23.43 -5.64
C GLN A 157 -33.35 23.66 -5.64
N SER A 158 -33.99 23.59 -4.47
CA SER A 158 -35.42 23.86 -4.31
C SER A 158 -35.75 25.34 -4.55
N GLN A 159 -34.89 26.25 -4.11
CA GLN A 159 -35.04 27.69 -4.33
C GLN A 159 -34.78 28.09 -5.78
N ALA A 160 -33.90 27.36 -6.48
CA ALA A 160 -33.59 27.58 -7.89
C ALA A 160 -34.65 27.05 -8.87
N LEU A 161 -35.80 26.55 -8.39
CA LEU A 161 -36.90 26.03 -9.22
C LEU A 161 -36.44 24.98 -10.26
N GLY A 162 -35.39 24.19 -9.94
CA GLY A 162 -34.84 23.18 -10.85
C GLY A 162 -33.87 23.71 -11.92
N GLY A 163 -33.50 24.99 -11.87
CA GLY A 163 -32.45 25.58 -12.71
C GLY A 163 -31.02 25.17 -12.28
N PRO A 164 -30.02 25.44 -13.13
CA PRO A 164 -28.61 25.12 -12.82
C PRO A 164 -28.12 25.93 -11.61
N LEU A 165 -27.48 25.23 -10.67
CA LEU A 165 -26.91 25.82 -9.47
C LEU A 165 -25.48 26.27 -9.76
N ASN A 166 -25.33 27.50 -10.24
CA ASN A 166 -24.04 28.14 -10.37
C ASN A 166 -23.78 28.96 -9.10
N GLY A 167 -22.72 28.65 -8.36
CA GLY A 167 -22.27 29.56 -7.32
C GLY A 167 -22.78 29.30 -5.90
N VAL A 168 -23.11 28.06 -5.49
CA VAL A 168 -23.65 27.82 -4.13
C VAL A 168 -22.55 27.97 -3.07
N SER A 169 -22.69 29.00 -2.23
CA SER A 169 -21.85 29.24 -1.06
C SER A 169 -22.37 28.48 0.15
N LEU A 170 -21.64 27.46 0.59
CA LEU A 170 -22.05 26.57 1.69
C LEU A 170 -21.53 27.00 3.09
N GLY A 171 -20.88 28.17 3.19
CA GLY A 171 -20.32 28.72 4.42
C GLY A 171 -18.96 29.40 4.22
N GLN A 172 -18.42 30.02 5.29
CA GLN A 172 -17.12 30.69 5.26
C GLN A 172 -15.98 29.68 5.00
N GLY A 173 -15.20 29.92 3.93
CA GLY A 173 -14.00 29.13 3.61
C GLY A 173 -14.24 27.82 2.85
N LEU A 174 -15.48 27.51 2.45
CA LEU A 174 -15.79 26.34 1.62
C LEU A 174 -15.73 26.70 0.12
N PRO A 175 -15.23 25.80 -0.74
CA PRO A 175 -15.28 26.00 -2.18
C PRO A 175 -16.73 26.15 -2.66
N VAL A 176 -16.91 26.98 -3.68
CA VAL A 176 -18.21 27.17 -4.32
C VAL A 176 -18.58 25.89 -5.08
N VAL A 177 -19.82 25.41 -4.90
CA VAL A 177 -20.32 24.25 -5.65
C VAL A 177 -21.00 24.71 -6.92
N ASN A 178 -20.59 24.14 -8.05
CA ASN A 178 -21.19 24.39 -9.36
C ASN A 178 -21.83 23.11 -9.89
N ILE A 179 -23.17 23.10 -9.94
CA ILE A 179 -23.94 21.97 -10.44
C ILE A 179 -24.68 22.41 -11.71
N SER A 180 -24.19 21.96 -12.86
CA SER A 180 -24.75 22.32 -14.17
C SER A 180 -26.07 21.63 -14.51
N ARG A 181 -26.48 20.62 -13.74
CA ARG A 181 -27.74 19.88 -13.91
C ARG A 181 -28.47 19.71 -12.57
N PRO A 182 -29.79 19.61 -12.54
CA PRO A 182 -30.49 19.22 -11.31
C PRO A 182 -30.05 17.81 -10.90
N VAL A 183 -29.57 17.66 -9.65
CA VAL A 183 -29.16 16.37 -9.08
C VAL A 183 -30.26 15.87 -8.15
N GLY A 184 -30.64 14.60 -8.29
CA GLY A 184 -31.69 14.01 -7.46
C GLY A 184 -31.19 13.65 -6.06
N LEU A 185 -32.10 13.61 -5.07
CA LEU A 185 -31.78 13.17 -3.70
C LEU A 185 -31.11 11.79 -3.63
N LEU A 186 -31.51 10.88 -4.51
CA LEU A 186 -30.94 9.53 -4.58
C LEU A 186 -29.49 9.55 -5.08
N GLU A 187 -29.16 10.45 -5.99
CA GLU A 187 -27.80 10.62 -6.52
C GLU A 187 -26.89 11.22 -5.46
N PHE A 188 -27.33 12.25 -4.74
CA PHE A 188 -26.60 12.79 -3.59
C PHE A 188 -26.35 11.73 -2.51
N ARG A 189 -27.35 10.92 -2.18
CA ARG A 189 -27.18 9.80 -1.23
C ARG A 189 -26.15 8.78 -1.72
N ARG A 190 -26.12 8.48 -3.02
CA ARG A 190 -25.13 7.57 -3.63
C ARG A 190 -23.73 8.17 -3.59
N LEU A 191 -23.57 9.44 -3.96
CA LEU A 191 -22.29 10.16 -3.92
C LEU A 191 -21.75 10.24 -2.50
N ARG A 192 -22.61 10.55 -1.51
CA ARG A 192 -22.27 10.56 -0.08
C ARG A 192 -21.79 9.20 0.39
N ARG A 193 -22.52 8.11 0.13
CA ARG A 193 -22.08 6.75 0.50
C ARG A 193 -20.74 6.37 -0.14
N THR A 194 -20.55 6.76 -1.40
CA THR A 194 -19.29 6.50 -2.12
C THR A 194 -18.13 7.28 -1.50
N PHE A 195 -18.34 8.56 -1.18
CA PHE A 195 -17.37 9.39 -0.50
C PHE A 195 -17.00 8.84 0.89
N ILE A 196 -17.99 8.51 1.73
CA ILE A 196 -17.75 7.94 3.08
C ILE A 196 -16.93 6.65 2.97
N LYS A 197 -17.26 5.78 2.01
CA LYS A 197 -16.51 4.56 1.75
C LYS A 197 -15.07 4.84 1.30
N LEU A 198 -14.87 5.80 0.39
CA LEU A 198 -13.55 6.20 -0.09
C LEU A 198 -12.71 6.81 1.03
N THR A 199 -13.25 7.73 1.82
CA THR A 199 -12.53 8.41 2.90
C THR A 199 -12.21 7.44 4.04
N GLY A 200 -13.12 6.51 4.37
CA GLY A 200 -12.84 5.44 5.33
C GLY A 200 -11.77 4.44 4.85
N GLN A 201 -11.61 4.28 3.53
CA GLN A 201 -10.56 3.44 2.93
C GLN A 201 -9.24 4.20 2.66
N THR A 202 -9.28 5.54 2.54
CA THR A 202 -8.12 6.38 2.19
C THR A 202 -7.12 6.51 3.34
N SER A 203 -7.55 6.24 4.59
CA SER A 203 -6.69 6.09 5.77
C SER A 203 -5.58 5.02 5.63
N LEU A 204 -5.60 4.23 4.55
CA LEU A 204 -4.73 3.08 4.33
C LEU A 204 -3.59 3.34 3.31
N SER A 205 -3.63 4.42 2.52
CA SER A 205 -2.55 4.80 1.56
C SER A 205 -2.61 6.25 1.03
N GLY A 206 -3.58 7.05 1.44
CA GLY A 206 -3.76 8.43 0.99
C GLY A 206 -3.69 9.45 2.12
N PRO A 207 -4.02 10.72 1.84
CA PRO A 207 -4.07 11.78 2.86
C PRO A 207 -4.90 11.33 4.06
N PRO A 208 -4.52 11.74 5.29
CA PRO A 208 -5.23 11.34 6.49
C PRO A 208 -6.72 11.70 6.39
N PRO A 209 -7.62 10.93 7.04
CA PRO A 209 -9.02 11.30 7.12
C PRO A 209 -9.15 12.71 7.76
N PRO A 210 -10.20 13.46 7.41
CA PRO A 210 -10.39 14.81 7.93
C PRO A 210 -10.43 14.76 9.47
N SER A 211 -9.65 15.64 10.10
CA SER A 211 -9.49 15.70 11.56
C SER A 211 -10.64 16.44 12.24
N ASP A 212 -11.44 17.17 11.48
CA ASP A 212 -12.44 18.13 11.95
C ASP A 212 -13.59 18.26 10.93
N ALA A 213 -14.74 18.76 11.39
CA ALA A 213 -15.93 18.86 10.55
C ALA A 213 -15.74 19.79 9.34
N ASP A 214 -14.95 20.86 9.47
CA ASP A 214 -14.74 21.82 8.38
C ASP A 214 -13.86 21.24 7.27
N SER A 215 -12.80 20.49 7.62
CA SER A 215 -12.03 19.75 6.62
C SER A 215 -12.86 18.67 5.92
N ALA A 216 -13.76 17.97 6.64
CA ALA A 216 -14.67 17.00 6.05
C ALA A 216 -15.64 17.65 5.04
N LYS A 217 -16.19 18.84 5.36
CA LYS A 217 -17.02 19.63 4.45
C LYS A 217 -16.24 20.02 3.18
N ARG A 218 -15.02 20.53 3.32
CA ARG A 218 -14.16 20.92 2.18
C ARG A 218 -13.90 19.74 1.25
N MET A 219 -13.44 18.62 1.81
CA MET A 219 -13.13 17.41 1.03
C MET A 219 -14.36 16.86 0.30
N PHE A 220 -15.53 16.88 0.94
CA PHE A 220 -16.77 16.41 0.30
C PHE A 220 -17.21 17.35 -0.82
N VAL A 221 -17.11 18.66 -0.62
CA VAL A 221 -17.40 19.68 -1.64
C VAL A 221 -16.48 19.52 -2.86
N ASP A 222 -15.18 19.31 -2.65
CA ASP A 222 -14.23 19.06 -3.74
C ASP A 222 -14.55 17.77 -4.51
N TYR A 223 -14.94 16.71 -3.78
CA TYR A 223 -15.40 15.47 -4.39
C TYR A 223 -16.64 15.68 -5.25
N LEU A 224 -17.64 16.42 -4.76
CA LEU A 224 -18.84 16.75 -5.52
C LEU A 224 -18.49 17.56 -6.78
N ASN A 225 -17.63 18.56 -6.66
CA ASN A 225 -17.17 19.36 -7.80
C ASN A 225 -16.42 18.50 -8.84
N ARG A 226 -15.67 17.48 -8.41
CA ARG A 226 -15.03 16.53 -9.32
C ARG A 226 -16.05 15.65 -10.02
N GLU A 227 -16.94 14.99 -9.28
CA GLU A 227 -17.89 14.03 -9.85
C GLU A 227 -18.96 14.70 -10.72
N LEU A 228 -19.44 15.88 -10.31
CA LEU A 228 -20.46 16.63 -11.02
C LEU A 228 -19.87 17.53 -12.11
N GLY A 229 -18.63 18.00 -11.95
CA GLY A 229 -17.92 18.83 -12.93
C GLY A 229 -17.23 18.06 -14.05
N SER A 230 -16.90 16.77 -13.86
CA SER A 230 -16.24 15.95 -14.90
C SER A 230 -17.08 15.75 -16.17
N ASN A 231 -18.41 15.84 -16.06
CA ASN A 231 -19.31 15.79 -17.22
C ASN A 231 -19.16 16.98 -18.18
N ARG A 232 -18.50 18.08 -17.76
CA ARG A 232 -18.24 19.24 -18.62
C ARG A 232 -17.21 18.93 -19.72
N ARG A 233 -16.15 18.16 -19.40
CA ARG A 233 -15.08 17.84 -20.37
C ARG A 233 -15.53 16.86 -21.45
N GLU A 234 -16.44 15.96 -21.12
CA GLU A 234 -17.02 15.04 -22.11
C GLU A 234 -18.02 15.76 -23.01
N GLN A 235 -18.85 16.66 -22.47
CA GLN A 235 -19.79 17.45 -23.27
C GLN A 235 -19.09 18.50 -24.15
N GLU A 236 -18.03 19.16 -23.67
CA GLU A 236 -17.21 20.07 -24.49
C GLU A 236 -16.45 19.33 -25.60
N LYS A 237 -15.93 18.12 -25.34
CA LYS A 237 -15.33 17.27 -26.39
C LYS A 237 -16.33 16.86 -27.47
N TYR A 238 -17.58 16.56 -27.11
CA TYR A 238 -18.64 16.27 -28.09
C TYR A 238 -19.08 17.50 -28.87
N LYS A 239 -18.99 18.70 -28.29
CA LYS A 239 -19.34 19.96 -28.96
C LYS A 239 -18.25 20.39 -29.95
N LEU A 240 -16.97 20.37 -29.56
CA LEU A 240 -15.85 20.66 -30.47
C LEU A 240 -15.78 19.67 -31.65
N LYS A 241 -16.14 18.38 -31.44
CA LYS A 241 -16.12 17.38 -32.51
C LYS A 241 -17.25 17.56 -33.54
N ASN A 242 -18.31 18.30 -33.20
CA ASN A 242 -19.40 18.60 -34.13
C ASN A 242 -19.21 19.96 -34.82
N ASP A 243 -18.48 20.89 -34.21
CA ASP A 243 -18.15 22.19 -34.83
C ASP A 243 -17.02 22.08 -35.88
N ASP A 244 -16.19 21.02 -35.83
CA ASP A 244 -15.19 20.69 -36.87
C ASP A 244 -15.78 19.99 -38.13
N VAL A 245 -17.11 19.76 -38.16
CA VAL A 245 -17.82 19.08 -39.27
C VAL A 245 -18.77 20.03 -40.02
N LEU A 246 -18.69 21.35 -39.77
CA LEU A 246 -19.45 22.37 -40.51
C LEU A 246 -18.54 23.39 -41.21
#